data_AF-A0A1W9Q3A0-F1
#
_entry.id   AF-A0A1W9Q3A0-F1
#
_cell.length_a   1.000
_cell.length_b   1.000
_cell.length_c   1.000
_cell.angle_alpha   90.00
_cell.angle_beta   90.00
_cell.angle_gamma   90.00
#
_symmetry.space_group_name_H-M   'P 1'
#
loop_
_entity.id
_entity.type
_entity.pdbx_description
1 polymer ?
#
loop_
_entity_poly.entity_id
_entity_poly.type
_entity_poly.pdbx_seq_one_letter_code
_entity_poly.pdbx_strand_id
1 'polypeptide(L)'
;MNFEEKLDKEIESEKENPGQSGVLDLFDNSKLDKKLFIFSKMQEADVLDAEYAFEFLTTIKSDFDAKTKDGRSGYAALLNKLRDEKPDVFEHDSHYYNQDLITFAILEERWDDIPELLNPFTSGEHLDAFYMVISQLKYHGCTKIVLDAMEAAYPGIQASGEYVYGADEEFAGELSGIMLIDYLETTDNPRPDDPVFLDKAGSLVDWKEGWLEWFVPTITQAKSTEWTLKDFLEDINHEAWRKKFHTMLLEFIAFEWKKGAPLSRCVLAWHKISEIFHTQFETLGKDTKRDKKSKKAFLSRCVIPNAKKMDETLGESFSIMGGKPYEVSAGLELLPNFLAFMESFGIIQHSQKQNALGEIRKRIIANIPNVLSYYGGDPILIENLEVAWLKK
;
A
#
# COMPACT_ATOMS: atom_id res chain seq x y z
N MET A 1 5.67 4.36 -49.32
CA MET A 1 6.31 5.12 -48.24
C MET A 1 6.83 4.10 -47.25
N ASN A 2 8.14 4.08 -47.01
CA ASN A 2 8.70 3.22 -45.96
C ASN A 2 8.32 3.78 -44.57
N PHE A 3 8.63 3.05 -43.49
CA PHE A 3 8.22 3.45 -42.14
C PHE A 3 8.85 4.78 -41.70
N GLU A 4 10.13 5.00 -42.02
CA GLU A 4 10.87 6.23 -41.67
C GLU A 4 10.31 7.43 -42.41
N GLU A 5 10.10 7.33 -43.73
CA GLU A 5 9.47 8.39 -44.54
C GLU A 5 8.07 8.74 -44.03
N LYS A 6 7.32 7.73 -43.55
CA LYS A 6 6.01 7.97 -42.95
C LYS A 6 6.14 8.73 -41.64
N LEU A 7 7.03 8.27 -40.75
CA LEU A 7 7.26 8.91 -39.47
C LEU A 7 7.75 10.35 -39.63
N ASP A 8 8.71 10.61 -40.50
CA ASP A 8 9.23 11.96 -40.76
C ASP A 8 8.12 12.91 -41.21
N LYS A 9 7.20 12.42 -42.06
CA LYS A 9 6.03 13.20 -42.49
C LYS A 9 5.08 13.50 -41.32
N GLU A 10 4.80 12.52 -40.46
CA GLU A 10 3.93 12.73 -39.30
C GLU A 10 4.58 13.66 -38.27
N ILE A 11 5.90 13.57 -38.04
CA ILE A 11 6.65 14.48 -37.17
C ILE A 11 6.62 15.92 -37.70
N GLU A 12 6.80 16.11 -39.01
CA GLU A 12 6.69 17.46 -39.59
C GLU A 12 5.26 18.00 -39.47
N SER A 13 4.25 17.15 -39.67
CA SER A 13 2.86 17.51 -39.42
C SER A 13 2.62 17.91 -37.96
N GLU A 14 3.27 17.25 -37.00
CA GLU A 14 3.16 17.55 -35.57
C GLU A 14 3.78 18.92 -35.23
N LYS A 15 4.91 19.27 -35.87
CA LYS A 15 5.50 20.62 -35.74
C LYS A 15 4.57 21.71 -36.24
N GLU A 16 3.93 21.47 -37.38
CA GLU A 16 3.03 22.45 -38.00
C GLU A 16 1.69 22.54 -37.27
N ASN A 17 1.16 21.42 -36.80
CA ASN A 17 -0.16 21.31 -36.17
C ASN A 17 -0.11 20.31 -34.99
N PRO A 18 0.33 20.75 -33.80
CA PRO A 18 0.39 19.88 -32.62
C PRO A 18 -0.95 19.22 -32.29
N GLY A 19 -0.91 17.93 -31.95
CA GLY A 19 -2.07 17.09 -31.62
C GLY A 19 -2.89 16.61 -32.83
N GLN A 20 -2.48 16.93 -34.06
CA GLN A 20 -3.17 16.51 -35.30
C GLN A 20 -2.39 15.50 -36.14
N SER A 21 -1.18 15.11 -35.73
CA SER A 21 -0.42 14.10 -36.46
C SER A 21 -0.93 12.67 -36.23
N GLY A 22 -0.62 11.78 -37.16
CA GLY A 22 -0.82 10.33 -36.99
C GLY A 22 0.31 9.64 -36.22
N VAL A 23 1.13 10.37 -35.44
CA VAL A 23 2.27 9.78 -34.73
C VAL A 23 1.81 8.80 -33.63
N LEU A 24 0.77 9.15 -32.86
CA LEU A 24 0.19 8.25 -31.86
C LEU A 24 -0.31 6.94 -32.48
N ASP A 25 -1.08 7.04 -33.57
CA ASP A 25 -1.55 5.87 -34.31
C ASP A 25 -0.37 5.01 -34.82
N LEU A 26 0.71 5.63 -35.28
CA LEU A 26 1.92 4.91 -35.69
C LEU A 26 2.59 4.19 -34.52
N PHE A 27 2.62 4.84 -33.37
CA PHE A 27 3.23 4.36 -32.15
C PHE A 27 2.46 3.17 -31.55
N ASP A 28 1.14 3.28 -31.38
CA ASP A 28 0.30 2.23 -30.80
C ASP A 28 0.32 0.94 -31.63
N ASN A 29 0.39 1.08 -32.95
CA ASN A 29 0.44 -0.06 -33.88
C ASN A 29 1.85 -0.62 -34.10
N SER A 30 2.87 -0.11 -33.40
CA SER A 30 4.26 -0.51 -33.54
C SER A 30 4.71 -1.53 -32.49
N LYS A 31 5.76 -2.30 -32.81
CA LYS A 31 6.47 -3.12 -31.83
C LYS A 31 7.49 -2.28 -31.05
N LEU A 32 7.97 -2.79 -29.92
CA LEU A 32 8.92 -2.10 -29.03
C LEU A 32 10.07 -1.38 -29.77
N ASP A 33 10.83 -2.07 -30.63
CA ASP A 33 11.96 -1.45 -31.36
C ASP A 33 11.53 -0.21 -32.16
N LYS A 34 10.34 -0.26 -32.77
CA LYS A 34 9.79 0.87 -33.54
C LYS A 34 9.23 1.95 -32.63
N LYS A 35 8.61 1.60 -31.49
CA LYS A 35 8.17 2.58 -30.48
C LYS A 35 9.34 3.37 -29.92
N LEU A 36 10.45 2.69 -29.58
CA LEU A 36 11.69 3.33 -29.12
C LEU A 36 12.30 4.23 -30.20
N PHE A 37 12.22 3.82 -31.47
CA PHE A 37 12.65 4.66 -32.60
C PHE A 37 11.78 5.91 -32.76
N ILE A 38 10.45 5.78 -32.70
CA ILE A 38 9.52 6.93 -32.75
C ILE A 38 9.80 7.89 -31.60
N PHE A 39 9.88 7.39 -30.36
CA PHE A 39 10.18 8.18 -29.16
C PHE A 39 11.49 8.98 -29.34
N SER A 40 12.56 8.30 -29.75
CA SER A 40 13.87 8.95 -29.98
C SER A 40 13.80 9.99 -31.10
N LYS A 41 13.06 9.73 -32.18
CA LYS A 41 12.90 10.67 -33.30
C LYS A 41 12.13 11.92 -32.92
N MET A 42 11.07 11.80 -32.13
CA MET A 42 10.34 12.96 -31.62
C MET A 42 11.20 13.81 -30.68
N GLN A 43 12.00 13.17 -29.83
CA GLN A 43 12.95 13.85 -28.97
C GLN A 43 14.04 14.59 -29.75
N GLU A 44 14.63 13.96 -30.76
CA GLU A 44 15.61 14.58 -31.69
C GLU A 44 15.01 15.76 -32.47
N ALA A 45 13.73 15.66 -32.85
CA ALA A 45 13.01 16.68 -33.60
C ALA A 45 12.44 17.81 -32.73
N ASP A 46 12.63 17.74 -31.41
CA ASP A 46 12.11 18.70 -30.41
C ASP A 46 10.58 18.86 -30.45
N VAL A 47 9.86 17.75 -30.64
CA VAL A 47 8.38 17.70 -30.63
C VAL A 47 7.83 16.79 -29.53
N LEU A 48 8.69 16.15 -28.75
CA LEU A 48 8.28 15.34 -27.60
C LEU A 48 8.04 16.26 -26.41
N ASP A 49 6.77 16.58 -26.13
CA ASP A 49 6.35 17.26 -24.91
C ASP A 49 6.05 16.27 -23.78
N ALA A 50 5.62 16.79 -22.62
CA ALA A 50 5.34 15.98 -21.43
C ALA A 50 4.17 15.01 -21.63
N GLU A 51 3.11 15.43 -22.32
CA GLU A 51 1.94 14.60 -22.59
C GLU A 51 2.32 13.40 -23.47
N TYR A 52 3.03 13.64 -24.58
CA TYR A 52 3.55 12.56 -25.41
C TYR A 52 4.54 11.67 -24.67
N ALA A 53 5.46 12.25 -23.89
CA ALA A 53 6.43 11.47 -23.12
C ALA A 53 5.72 10.52 -22.15
N PHE A 54 4.73 11.01 -21.41
CA PHE A 54 3.94 10.21 -20.48
C PHE A 54 3.16 9.08 -21.18
N GLU A 55 2.43 9.39 -22.26
CA GLU A 55 1.67 8.38 -23.02
C GLU A 55 2.58 7.30 -23.61
N PHE A 56 3.70 7.72 -24.21
CA PHE A 56 4.64 6.79 -24.83
C PHE A 56 5.32 5.92 -23.79
N LEU A 57 5.81 6.50 -22.68
CA LEU A 57 6.51 5.75 -21.64
C LEU A 57 5.60 4.75 -20.94
N THR A 58 4.35 5.13 -20.62
CA THR A 58 3.34 4.23 -20.05
C THR A 58 3.09 3.02 -20.94
N THR A 59 3.04 3.24 -22.26
CA THR A 59 2.84 2.18 -23.25
C THR A 59 4.10 1.32 -23.42
N ILE A 60 5.28 1.93 -23.53
CA ILE A 60 6.57 1.25 -23.69
C ILE A 60 6.90 0.38 -22.48
N LYS A 61 6.57 0.83 -21.27
CA LYS A 61 6.76 0.05 -20.03
C LYS A 61 6.11 -1.33 -20.12
N SER A 62 4.89 -1.40 -20.66
CA SER A 62 4.16 -2.66 -20.83
C SER A 62 4.86 -3.61 -21.81
N ASP A 63 5.61 -3.07 -22.77
CA ASP A 63 6.36 -3.84 -23.76
C ASP A 63 7.74 -4.33 -23.25
N PHE A 64 8.33 -3.69 -22.24
CA PHE A 64 9.63 -4.08 -21.69
C PHE A 64 9.60 -5.38 -20.84
N ASP A 65 8.43 -5.93 -20.52
CA ASP A 65 8.26 -6.98 -19.50
C ASP A 65 8.97 -6.64 -18.18
N ALA A 66 8.38 -5.72 -17.42
CA ALA A 66 8.86 -5.25 -16.12
C ALA A 66 9.02 -6.37 -15.05
N LYS A 67 8.54 -7.60 -15.33
CA LYS A 67 8.78 -8.76 -14.45
C LYS A 67 10.23 -9.25 -14.56
N THR A 68 10.90 -9.01 -15.67
CA THR A 68 12.30 -9.40 -15.89
C THR A 68 13.27 -8.30 -15.49
N LYS A 69 14.47 -8.68 -15.06
CA LYS A 69 15.54 -7.72 -14.75
C LYS A 69 15.96 -6.90 -15.99
N ASP A 70 16.06 -7.57 -17.14
CA ASP A 70 16.45 -6.92 -18.40
C ASP A 70 15.40 -5.89 -18.83
N GLY A 71 14.11 -6.22 -18.69
CA GLY A 71 13.00 -5.32 -18.93
C GLY A 71 13.04 -4.06 -18.07
N ARG A 72 13.19 -4.23 -16.75
CA ARG A 72 13.32 -3.10 -15.82
C ARG A 72 14.53 -2.24 -16.12
N SER A 73 15.67 -2.86 -16.39
CA SER A 73 16.91 -2.14 -16.73
C SER A 73 16.76 -1.35 -18.03
N GLY A 74 16.10 -1.92 -19.05
CA GLY A 74 15.82 -1.25 -20.31
C GLY A 74 14.91 -0.03 -20.15
N TYR A 75 13.82 -0.16 -19.38
CA TYR A 75 12.92 0.95 -19.11
C TYR A 75 13.57 2.05 -18.24
N ALA A 76 14.31 1.67 -17.20
CA ALA A 76 15.05 2.63 -16.37
C ALA A 76 16.10 3.41 -17.18
N ALA A 77 16.79 2.75 -18.12
CA ALA A 77 17.72 3.43 -19.02
C ALA A 77 17.02 4.45 -19.94
N LEU A 78 15.80 4.14 -20.41
CA LEU A 78 14.99 5.06 -21.20
C LEU A 78 14.58 6.30 -20.38
N LEU A 79 14.12 6.11 -19.13
CA LEU A 79 13.78 7.21 -18.22
C LEU A 79 14.99 8.09 -17.90
N ASN A 80 16.15 7.49 -17.62
CA ASN A 80 17.38 8.24 -17.38
C ASN A 80 17.79 9.07 -18.61
N LYS A 81 17.66 8.51 -19.82
CA LYS A 81 17.91 9.25 -21.05
C LYS A 81 16.97 10.45 -21.20
N LEU A 82 15.68 10.29 -20.91
CA LEU A 82 14.72 11.40 -20.93
C LEU A 82 15.13 12.48 -19.91
N ARG A 83 15.47 12.09 -18.68
CA ARG A 83 15.93 13.00 -17.62
C ARG A 83 17.18 13.80 -18.03
N ASP A 84 18.14 13.15 -18.67
CA ASP A 84 19.41 13.78 -19.04
C ASP A 84 19.28 14.71 -20.26
N GLU A 85 18.46 14.33 -21.24
CA GLU A 85 18.34 15.05 -22.52
C GLU A 85 17.19 16.07 -22.56
N LYS A 86 16.12 15.85 -21.77
CA LYS A 86 14.92 16.69 -21.69
C LYS A 86 14.43 16.79 -20.23
N PRO A 87 15.21 17.43 -19.33
CA PRO A 87 14.88 17.49 -17.90
C PRO A 87 13.51 18.11 -17.62
N ASP A 88 13.12 19.17 -18.34
CA ASP A 88 11.81 19.82 -18.14
C ASP A 88 10.62 18.89 -18.48
N VAL A 89 10.78 18.04 -19.50
CA VAL A 89 9.76 17.04 -19.90
C VAL A 89 9.70 15.91 -18.87
N PHE A 90 10.85 15.47 -18.36
CA PHE A 90 10.92 14.46 -17.31
C PHE A 90 10.29 14.97 -16.00
N GLU A 91 10.60 16.22 -15.62
CA GLU A 91 10.18 16.79 -14.34
C GLU A 91 8.66 16.89 -14.21
N HIS A 92 7.96 17.19 -15.31
CA HIS A 92 6.52 17.35 -15.37
C HIS A 92 5.75 16.14 -14.80
N ASP A 93 6.14 14.91 -15.16
CA ASP A 93 5.52 13.66 -14.69
C ASP A 93 6.49 12.80 -13.86
N SER A 94 7.47 13.44 -13.24
CA SER A 94 8.56 12.76 -12.52
C SER A 94 8.06 11.85 -11.40
N HIS A 95 6.95 12.17 -10.75
CA HIS A 95 6.35 11.37 -9.68
C HIS A 95 5.93 9.97 -10.18
N TYR A 96 5.33 9.86 -11.37
CA TYR A 96 4.99 8.56 -11.97
C TYR A 96 6.23 7.77 -12.37
N TYR A 97 7.23 8.43 -12.95
CA TYR A 97 8.48 7.79 -13.35
C TYR A 97 9.26 7.27 -12.13
N ASN A 98 9.33 8.07 -11.06
CA ASN A 98 10.04 7.70 -9.84
C ASN A 98 9.32 6.60 -9.07
N GLN A 99 7.99 6.55 -9.07
CA GLN A 99 7.25 5.41 -8.53
C GLN A 99 7.68 4.08 -9.18
N ASP A 100 7.85 4.07 -10.49
CA ASP A 100 8.33 2.88 -11.22
C ASP A 100 9.76 2.53 -10.87
N LEU A 101 10.65 3.52 -10.83
CA LEU A 101 12.05 3.33 -10.45
C LEU A 101 12.20 2.82 -9.01
N ILE A 102 11.36 3.28 -8.08
CA ILE A 102 11.31 2.79 -6.69
C ILE A 102 10.88 1.32 -6.68
N THR A 103 9.82 0.98 -7.42
CA THR A 103 9.40 -0.42 -7.56
C THR A 103 10.53 -1.30 -8.10
N PHE A 104 11.30 -0.82 -9.08
CA PHE A 104 12.43 -1.55 -9.62
C PHE A 104 13.58 -1.67 -8.63
N ALA A 105 13.86 -0.63 -7.85
CA ALA A 105 14.86 -0.64 -6.79
C ALA A 105 14.51 -1.69 -5.72
N ILE A 106 13.23 -1.77 -5.31
CA ILE A 106 12.72 -2.78 -4.39
C ILE A 106 12.91 -4.20 -4.95
N LEU A 107 12.50 -4.44 -6.20
CA LEU A 107 12.61 -5.75 -6.85
C LEU A 107 14.06 -6.21 -7.06
N GLU A 108 15.02 -5.30 -6.94
CA GLU A 108 16.45 -5.56 -7.10
C GLU A 108 17.22 -5.35 -5.80
N GLU A 109 16.52 -5.15 -4.68
CA GLU A 109 17.08 -4.89 -3.35
C GLU A 109 18.09 -3.72 -3.32
N ARG A 110 17.91 -2.73 -4.21
CA ARG A 110 18.71 -1.49 -4.29
C ARG A 110 18.19 -0.42 -3.32
N TRP A 111 18.15 -0.77 -2.03
CA TRP A 111 17.57 0.09 -0.98
C TRP A 111 18.25 1.46 -0.87
N ASP A 112 19.56 1.51 -1.12
CA ASP A 112 20.36 2.74 -1.05
C ASP A 112 19.99 3.77 -2.13
N ASP A 113 19.34 3.35 -3.21
CA ASP A 113 18.95 4.24 -4.31
C ASP A 113 17.59 4.93 -4.03
N ILE A 114 16.78 4.37 -3.14
CA ILE A 114 15.40 4.84 -2.89
C ILE A 114 15.33 6.27 -2.35
N PRO A 115 16.19 6.72 -1.40
CA PRO A 115 16.13 8.09 -0.89
C PRO A 115 16.21 9.17 -1.98
N GLU A 116 17.06 8.98 -3.00
CA GLU A 116 17.16 9.94 -4.11
C GLU A 116 15.90 9.94 -4.98
N LEU A 117 15.34 8.75 -5.24
CA LEU A 117 14.10 8.60 -6.01
C LEU A 117 12.87 9.19 -5.30
N LEU A 118 12.95 9.44 -4.00
CA LEU A 118 11.88 10.07 -3.22
C LEU A 118 11.88 11.60 -3.30
N ASN A 119 12.95 12.22 -3.78
CA ASN A 119 13.08 13.69 -3.83
C ASN A 119 11.90 14.40 -4.51
N PRO A 120 11.35 13.94 -5.65
CA PRO A 120 10.23 14.61 -6.31
C PRO A 120 8.96 14.71 -5.45
N PHE A 121 8.78 13.82 -4.48
CA PHE A 121 7.61 13.84 -3.60
C PHE A 121 7.74 14.82 -2.42
N THR A 122 8.93 15.40 -2.22
CA THR A 122 9.19 16.31 -1.09
C THR A 122 8.60 17.71 -1.26
N SER A 123 8.15 18.08 -2.46
CA SER A 123 7.39 19.32 -2.68
C SER A 123 6.01 19.29 -2.00
N GLY A 124 5.51 18.09 -1.69
CA GLY A 124 4.14 17.85 -1.27
C GLY A 124 3.16 17.70 -2.43
N GLU A 125 3.56 17.99 -3.67
CA GLU A 125 2.71 17.77 -4.84
C GLU A 125 2.46 16.26 -5.05
N HIS A 126 1.35 15.90 -5.70
CA HIS A 126 1.01 14.50 -6.01
C HIS A 126 0.95 13.55 -4.79
N LEU A 127 0.28 14.00 -3.72
CA LEU A 127 0.14 13.24 -2.46
C LEU A 127 -0.39 11.82 -2.65
N ASP A 128 -1.28 11.60 -3.61
CA ASP A 128 -1.84 10.29 -3.94
C ASP A 128 -0.76 9.29 -4.41
N ALA A 129 0.11 9.72 -5.34
CA ALA A 129 1.26 8.94 -5.77
C ALA A 129 2.25 8.72 -4.61
N PHE A 130 2.46 9.76 -3.79
CA PHE A 130 3.35 9.65 -2.63
C PHE A 130 2.84 8.63 -1.60
N TYR A 131 1.56 8.67 -1.23
CA TYR A 131 0.97 7.71 -0.30
C TYR A 131 1.08 6.27 -0.81
N MET A 132 0.91 6.05 -2.11
CA MET A 132 1.11 4.72 -2.70
C MET A 132 2.55 4.23 -2.55
N VAL A 133 3.54 5.10 -2.79
CA VAL A 133 4.97 4.80 -2.56
C VAL A 133 5.26 4.56 -1.08
N ILE A 134 4.71 5.37 -0.17
CA ILE A 134 4.86 5.18 1.27
C ILE A 134 4.28 3.84 1.72
N SER A 135 3.09 3.46 1.26
CA SER A 135 2.48 2.18 1.59
C SER A 135 3.29 1.00 1.04
N GLN A 136 3.88 1.14 -0.16
CA GLN A 136 4.82 0.16 -0.71
C GLN A 136 6.05 -0.02 0.19
N LEU A 137 6.71 1.06 0.54
CA LEU A 137 7.92 1.04 1.38
C LEU A 137 7.63 0.53 2.80
N LYS A 138 6.48 0.90 3.38
CA LYS A 138 6.00 0.35 4.66
C LYS A 138 5.79 -1.16 4.55
N TYR A 139 5.21 -1.66 3.46
CA TYR A 139 5.06 -3.09 3.25
C TYR A 139 6.43 -3.80 3.21
N HIS A 140 7.45 -3.19 2.63
CA HIS A 140 8.81 -3.77 2.58
C HIS A 140 9.68 -3.50 3.81
N GLY A 141 9.15 -2.88 4.87
CA GLY A 141 9.90 -2.66 6.11
C GLY A 141 10.90 -1.51 6.06
N CYS A 142 10.74 -0.57 5.12
CA CYS A 142 11.62 0.58 4.94
C CYS A 142 11.26 1.75 5.87
N THR A 143 10.98 1.48 7.15
CA THR A 143 10.45 2.46 8.13
C THR A 143 11.26 3.76 8.14
N LYS A 144 12.58 3.66 8.24
CA LYS A 144 13.45 4.85 8.34
C LYS A 144 13.43 5.70 7.07
N ILE A 145 13.46 5.07 5.90
CA ILE A 145 13.39 5.75 4.60
C ILE A 145 12.05 6.49 4.46
N VAL A 146 10.95 5.84 4.85
CA VAL A 146 9.61 6.45 4.85
C VAL A 146 9.57 7.66 5.78
N LEU A 147 10.06 7.51 7.01
CA LEU A 147 10.09 8.58 8.00
C LEU A 147 10.85 9.80 7.46
N ASP A 148 12.06 9.61 6.94
CA ASP A 148 12.90 10.72 6.44
C ASP A 148 12.24 11.44 5.27
N ALA A 149 11.63 10.70 4.33
CA ALA A 149 10.94 11.30 3.19
C ALA A 149 9.68 12.07 3.61
N MET A 150 8.90 11.54 4.54
CA MET A 150 7.71 12.22 5.05
C MET A 150 8.05 13.46 5.87
N GLU A 151 9.12 13.41 6.68
CA GLU A 151 9.64 14.60 7.39
C GLU A 151 10.07 15.69 6.41
N ALA A 152 10.73 15.32 5.31
CA ALA A 152 11.16 16.25 4.28
C ALA A 152 9.98 16.89 3.52
N ALA A 153 8.92 16.12 3.26
CA ALA A 153 7.73 16.59 2.54
C ALA A 153 6.81 17.47 3.40
N TYR A 154 6.75 17.24 4.72
CA TYR A 154 5.76 17.87 5.59
C TYR A 154 5.72 19.41 5.52
N PRO A 155 6.85 20.15 5.49
CA PRO A 155 6.82 21.61 5.36
C PRO A 155 6.15 22.10 4.08
N GLY A 156 6.36 21.40 2.96
CA GLY A 156 5.69 21.71 1.68
C GLY A 156 4.18 21.48 1.77
N ILE A 157 3.79 20.39 2.45
CA ILE A 157 2.38 20.03 2.64
C ILE A 157 1.65 21.06 3.51
N GLN A 158 2.29 21.51 4.59
CA GLN A 158 1.74 22.58 5.43
C GLN A 158 1.62 23.92 4.70
N ALA A 159 2.52 24.19 3.76
CA ALA A 159 2.60 25.47 3.06
C ALA A 159 1.65 25.60 1.87
N SER A 160 1.31 24.50 1.19
CA SER A 160 0.60 24.58 -0.10
C SER A 160 -0.77 25.23 0.03
N GLY A 161 -1.53 24.95 1.09
CA GLY A 161 -2.93 25.38 1.25
C GLY A 161 -3.88 24.91 0.14
N GLU A 162 -3.40 24.10 -0.81
CA GLU A 162 -4.09 23.69 -2.03
C GLU A 162 -4.79 22.33 -1.89
N TYR A 163 -4.50 21.58 -0.84
CA TYR A 163 -5.13 20.28 -0.63
C TYR A 163 -6.56 20.39 -0.11
N VAL A 164 -7.29 19.29 -0.27
CA VAL A 164 -8.58 19.08 0.37
C VAL A 164 -8.44 19.28 1.88
N TYR A 165 -9.41 19.98 2.48
CA TYR A 165 -9.48 20.21 3.92
C TYR A 165 -9.18 18.93 4.72
N GLY A 166 -8.16 18.98 5.59
CA GLY A 166 -7.73 17.87 6.44
C GLY A 166 -6.63 16.98 5.87
N ALA A 167 -6.12 17.22 4.66
CA ALA A 167 -5.01 16.44 4.09
C ALA A 167 -3.69 16.60 4.88
N ASP A 168 -3.46 17.79 5.44
CA ASP A 168 -2.33 18.08 6.33
C ASP A 168 -2.44 17.34 7.67
N GLU A 169 -3.66 17.28 8.24
CA GLU A 169 -3.96 16.49 9.43
C GLU A 169 -3.79 14.98 9.18
N GLU A 170 -4.27 14.48 8.04
CA GLU A 170 -4.08 13.07 7.63
C GLU A 170 -2.59 12.74 7.46
N PHE A 171 -1.84 13.62 6.80
CA PHE A 171 -0.40 13.44 6.62
C PHE A 171 0.36 13.49 7.95
N ALA A 172 0.02 14.42 8.84
CA ALA A 172 0.60 14.48 10.19
C ALA A 172 0.27 13.23 11.01
N GLY A 173 -0.94 12.68 10.85
CA GLY A 173 -1.37 11.39 11.40
C GLY A 173 -0.50 10.23 10.92
N GLU A 174 -0.26 10.14 9.62
CA GLU A 174 0.58 9.09 9.04
C GLU A 174 2.06 9.25 9.45
N LEU A 175 2.58 10.49 9.45
CA LEU A 175 3.94 10.80 9.88
C LEU A 175 4.18 10.47 11.36
N SER A 176 3.26 10.85 12.25
CA SER A 176 3.35 10.48 13.67
C SER A 176 3.24 8.97 13.89
N GLY A 177 2.44 8.28 13.07
CA GLY A 177 2.36 6.81 13.04
C GLY A 177 3.69 6.15 12.68
N ILE A 178 4.38 6.64 11.62
CA ILE A 178 5.69 6.08 11.25
C ILE A 178 6.78 6.45 12.25
N MET A 179 6.74 7.64 12.86
CA MET A 179 7.64 8.00 13.97
C MET A 179 7.50 7.04 15.15
N LEU A 180 6.27 6.62 15.48
CA LEU A 180 6.04 5.64 16.54
C LEU A 180 6.61 4.26 16.18
N ILE A 181 6.47 3.84 14.93
CA ILE A 181 7.03 2.57 14.45
C ILE A 181 8.56 2.61 14.54
N ASP A 182 9.20 3.67 14.04
CA ASP A 182 10.65 3.88 14.14
C ASP A 182 11.13 3.89 15.60
N TYR A 183 10.42 4.59 16.47
CA TYR A 183 10.69 4.61 17.91
C TYR A 183 10.65 3.21 18.53
N LEU A 184 9.64 2.41 18.19
CA LEU A 184 9.48 1.04 18.68
C LEU A 184 10.57 0.09 18.14
N GLU A 185 11.03 0.29 16.89
CA GLU A 185 12.05 -0.55 16.26
C GLU A 185 13.49 -0.21 16.71
N THR A 186 13.75 1.05 17.07
CA THR A 186 15.12 1.54 17.33
C THR A 186 15.42 1.80 18.81
N THR A 187 14.42 1.81 19.68
CA THR A 187 14.60 2.06 21.13
C THR A 187 14.60 0.76 21.91
N ASP A 188 15.61 0.53 22.76
CA ASP A 188 15.75 -0.70 23.55
C ASP A 188 14.58 -0.94 24.53
N ASN A 189 14.04 0.14 25.12
CA ASN A 189 12.97 0.09 26.11
C ASN A 189 11.97 1.23 25.86
N PRO A 190 11.14 1.13 24.80
CA PRO A 190 10.21 2.18 24.45
C PRO A 190 9.14 2.34 25.53
N ARG A 191 8.79 3.59 25.86
CA ARG A 191 7.80 3.93 26.88
C ARG A 191 6.76 4.89 26.33
N PRO A 192 5.49 4.79 26.79
CA PRO A 192 4.43 5.68 26.33
C PRO A 192 4.62 7.14 26.78
N ASP A 193 5.36 7.35 27.86
CA ASP A 193 5.63 8.66 28.48
C ASP A 193 7.03 9.20 28.16
N ASP A 194 7.68 8.70 27.10
CA ASP A 194 9.02 9.15 26.71
C ASP A 194 8.99 10.61 26.22
N PRO A 195 9.64 11.55 26.94
CA PRO A 195 9.58 12.96 26.60
C PRO A 195 10.23 13.27 25.24
N VAL A 196 11.22 12.48 24.80
CA VAL A 196 11.91 12.72 23.51
C VAL A 196 10.97 12.37 22.36
N PHE A 197 10.27 11.25 22.45
CA PHE A 197 9.27 10.85 21.46
C PHE A 197 8.09 11.84 21.46
N LEU A 198 7.57 12.20 22.63
CA LEU A 198 6.43 13.10 22.77
C LEU A 198 6.72 14.53 22.28
N ASP A 199 7.92 15.06 22.51
CA ASP A 199 8.32 16.37 22.00
C ASP A 199 8.30 16.41 20.47
N LYS A 200 8.75 15.33 19.83
CA LYS A 200 8.82 15.24 18.36
C LYS A 200 7.47 14.91 17.70
N ALA A 201 6.78 13.89 18.19
CA ALA A 201 5.53 13.42 17.58
C ALA A 201 4.29 14.18 18.06
N GLY A 202 4.30 14.68 19.31
CA GLY A 202 3.18 15.41 19.90
C GLY A 202 2.93 16.79 19.30
N SER A 203 3.91 17.36 18.58
CA SER A 203 3.69 18.59 17.80
C SER A 203 2.90 18.37 16.51
N LEU A 204 2.81 17.12 16.04
CA LEU A 204 2.12 16.76 14.80
C LEU A 204 0.66 16.36 15.05
N VAL A 205 0.41 15.66 16.16
CA VAL A 205 -0.91 15.12 16.46
C VAL A 205 -1.25 15.17 17.95
N ASP A 206 -2.53 15.42 18.22
CA ASP A 206 -3.10 15.23 19.54
C ASP A 206 -3.42 13.75 19.77
N TRP A 207 -2.49 13.03 20.40
CA TRP A 207 -2.71 11.63 20.78
C TRP A 207 -3.93 11.52 21.71
N LYS A 208 -4.84 10.59 21.40
CA LYS A 208 -5.96 10.30 22.27
C LYS A 208 -5.45 9.85 23.65
N GLU A 209 -6.02 10.43 24.71
CA GLU A 209 -5.69 10.07 26.10
C GLU A 209 -5.71 8.54 26.31
N GLY A 210 -4.63 8.01 26.89
CA GLY A 210 -4.48 6.58 27.17
C GLY A 210 -4.11 5.71 25.97
N TRP A 211 -4.00 6.28 24.76
CA TRP A 211 -3.72 5.48 23.56
C TRP A 211 -2.29 4.96 23.54
N LEU A 212 -1.29 5.80 23.84
CA LEU A 212 0.11 5.37 23.89
C LEU A 212 0.35 4.39 25.04
N GLU A 213 -0.26 4.65 26.21
CA GLU A 213 -0.21 3.80 27.40
C GLU A 213 -0.83 2.43 27.17
N TRP A 214 -1.76 2.31 26.23
CA TRP A 214 -2.29 1.04 25.78
C TRP A 214 -1.42 0.42 24.68
N PHE A 215 -1.04 1.18 23.66
CA PHE A 215 -0.39 0.67 22.45
C PHE A 215 1.05 0.21 22.70
N VAL A 216 1.90 1.08 23.27
CA VAL A 216 3.34 0.82 23.45
C VAL A 216 3.58 -0.41 24.33
N PRO A 217 2.92 -0.55 25.50
CA PRO A 217 3.08 -1.77 26.28
C PRO A 217 2.53 -2.99 25.58
N THR A 218 1.38 -2.91 24.89
CA THR A 218 0.80 -4.10 24.23
C THR A 218 1.75 -4.65 23.16
N ILE A 219 2.40 -3.78 22.39
CA ILE A 219 3.28 -4.22 21.30
C ILE A 219 4.65 -4.70 21.78
N THR A 220 5.15 -4.15 22.88
CA THR A 220 6.48 -4.47 23.42
C THR A 220 6.46 -5.62 24.43
N GLN A 221 5.35 -5.82 25.16
CA GLN A 221 5.23 -6.79 26.25
C GLN A 221 5.60 -8.23 25.84
N ALA A 222 6.36 -8.91 26.71
CA ALA A 222 6.78 -10.30 26.51
C ALA A 222 5.65 -11.32 26.69
N LYS A 223 4.57 -10.97 27.41
CA LYS A 223 3.50 -11.90 27.77
C LYS A 223 2.18 -11.49 27.10
N SER A 224 1.58 -12.41 26.37
CA SER A 224 0.24 -12.25 25.78
C SER A 224 -0.85 -12.47 26.84
N THR A 225 -1.98 -11.81 26.65
CA THR A 225 -3.20 -12.03 27.44
C THR A 225 -3.72 -13.44 27.19
N GLU A 226 -4.23 -14.11 28.24
CA GLU A 226 -4.90 -15.41 28.11
C GLU A 226 -6.32 -15.20 27.57
N TRP A 227 -6.42 -14.96 26.26
CA TRP A 227 -7.71 -14.76 25.61
C TRP A 227 -8.58 -16.01 25.68
N THR A 228 -9.88 -15.81 25.89
CA THR A 228 -10.88 -16.86 25.84
C THR A 228 -12.04 -16.45 24.95
N LEU A 229 -12.81 -17.43 24.46
CA LEU A 229 -14.04 -17.13 23.73
C LEU A 229 -15.03 -16.28 24.55
N LYS A 230 -15.03 -16.40 25.89
CA LYS A 230 -15.95 -15.64 26.75
C LYS A 230 -15.74 -14.13 26.65
N ASP A 231 -14.50 -13.70 26.46
CA ASP A 231 -14.14 -12.28 26.35
C ASP A 231 -14.91 -11.58 25.22
N PHE A 232 -15.25 -12.33 24.17
CA PHE A 232 -16.01 -11.86 23.00
C PHE A 232 -17.50 -12.22 23.03
N LEU A 233 -17.94 -13.08 23.95
CA LEU A 233 -19.35 -13.54 24.04
C LEU A 233 -20.16 -12.82 25.12
N GLU A 234 -19.52 -12.38 26.21
CA GLU A 234 -20.23 -11.85 27.39
C GLU A 234 -20.56 -10.37 27.26
N ASP A 235 -19.74 -9.61 26.52
CA ASP A 235 -19.90 -8.18 26.34
C ASP A 235 -20.53 -7.88 24.96
N ILE A 236 -21.72 -7.31 25.00
CA ILE A 236 -22.51 -7.00 23.79
C ILE A 236 -22.34 -5.52 23.42
N ASN A 237 -21.69 -4.74 24.29
CA ASN A 237 -21.34 -3.38 23.94
C ASN A 237 -20.34 -3.42 22.78
N HIS A 238 -20.75 -2.83 21.65
CA HIS A 238 -19.94 -2.71 20.44
C HIS A 238 -18.56 -2.12 20.73
N GLU A 239 -18.48 -1.12 21.60
CA GLU A 239 -17.22 -0.47 21.97
C GLU A 239 -16.30 -1.39 22.77
N ALA A 240 -16.86 -2.13 23.74
CA ALA A 240 -16.09 -3.07 24.55
C ALA A 240 -15.58 -4.26 23.73
N TRP A 241 -16.42 -4.80 22.83
CA TRP A 241 -16.00 -5.83 21.88
C TRP A 241 -14.88 -5.32 20.97
N ARG A 242 -15.03 -4.11 20.40
CA ARG A 242 -14.02 -3.50 19.52
C ARG A 242 -12.70 -3.31 20.24
N LYS A 243 -12.71 -2.80 21.48
CA LYS A 243 -11.50 -2.61 22.29
C LYS A 243 -10.78 -3.94 22.54
N LYS A 244 -11.52 -5.00 22.91
CA LYS A 244 -10.94 -6.35 23.11
C LYS A 244 -10.37 -6.92 21.83
N PHE A 245 -11.11 -6.83 20.71
CA PHE A 245 -10.65 -7.32 19.42
C PHE A 245 -9.39 -6.59 18.94
N HIS A 246 -9.37 -5.25 19.03
CA HIS A 246 -8.20 -4.44 18.68
C HIS A 246 -6.99 -4.81 19.56
N THR A 247 -7.19 -5.06 20.86
CA THR A 247 -6.10 -5.46 21.77
C THR A 247 -5.55 -6.84 21.39
N MET A 248 -6.42 -7.83 21.15
CA MET A 248 -5.99 -9.16 20.71
C MET A 248 -5.26 -9.10 19.36
N LEU A 249 -5.75 -8.30 18.42
CA LEU A 249 -5.10 -8.15 17.13
C LEU A 249 -3.73 -7.45 17.27
N LEU A 250 -3.60 -6.46 18.16
CA LEU A 250 -2.33 -5.80 18.44
C LEU A 250 -1.31 -6.77 19.10
N GLU A 251 -1.76 -7.66 19.99
CA GLU A 251 -0.91 -8.74 20.51
C GLU A 251 -0.45 -9.71 19.41
N PHE A 252 -1.32 -10.00 18.43
CA PHE A 252 -0.95 -10.77 17.26
C PHE A 252 0.11 -10.05 16.39
N ILE A 253 -0.03 -8.73 16.20
CA ILE A 253 1.00 -7.93 15.50
C ILE A 253 2.34 -8.00 16.23
N ALA A 254 2.34 -7.82 17.55
CA ALA A 254 3.55 -7.98 18.36
C ALA A 254 4.20 -9.35 18.19
N PHE A 255 3.37 -10.40 18.13
CA PHE A 255 3.83 -11.77 17.93
C PHE A 255 4.45 -11.99 16.54
N GLU A 256 3.86 -11.46 15.47
CA GLU A 256 4.45 -11.56 14.12
C GLU A 256 5.70 -10.70 13.96
N TRP A 257 5.73 -9.50 14.54
CA TRP A 257 6.93 -8.65 14.56
C TRP A 257 8.11 -9.35 15.25
N LYS A 258 7.88 -9.98 16.40
CA LYS A 258 8.90 -10.77 17.12
C LYS A 258 9.38 -12.01 16.37
N LYS A 259 8.64 -12.48 15.36
CA LYS A 259 9.11 -13.54 14.43
C LYS A 259 9.96 -13.01 13.28
N GLY A 260 10.12 -11.70 13.17
CA GLY A 260 10.91 -11.04 12.13
C GLY A 260 10.09 -10.42 11.00
N ALA A 261 8.76 -10.36 11.09
CA ALA A 261 7.99 -9.56 10.14
C ALA A 261 8.24 -8.05 10.39
N PRO A 262 8.38 -7.20 9.37
CA PRO A 262 8.54 -5.76 9.58
C PRO A 262 7.34 -5.16 10.31
N LEU A 263 7.58 -4.31 11.32
CA LEU A 263 6.49 -3.77 12.14
C LEU A 263 5.54 -2.91 11.31
N SER A 264 6.08 -2.11 10.39
CA SER A 264 5.30 -1.31 9.44
C SER A 264 4.32 -2.15 8.61
N ARG A 265 4.74 -3.33 8.13
CA ARG A 265 3.85 -4.28 7.43
C ARG A 265 2.80 -4.84 8.37
N CYS A 266 3.18 -5.21 9.59
CA CYS A 266 2.23 -5.70 10.58
C CYS A 266 1.17 -4.65 10.94
N VAL A 267 1.52 -3.36 11.01
CA VAL A 267 0.57 -2.26 11.23
C VAL A 267 -0.37 -2.07 10.04
N LEU A 268 0.10 -2.20 8.79
CA LEU A 268 -0.79 -2.22 7.62
C LEU A 268 -1.84 -3.34 7.73
N ALA A 269 -1.39 -4.54 8.12
CA ALA A 269 -2.28 -5.68 8.33
C ALA A 269 -3.25 -5.46 9.49
N TRP A 270 -2.80 -4.83 10.60
CA TRP A 270 -3.64 -4.48 11.74
C TRP A 270 -4.83 -3.63 11.31
N HIS A 271 -4.58 -2.57 10.56
CA HIS A 271 -5.62 -1.67 10.08
C HIS A 271 -6.60 -2.42 9.17
N LYS A 272 -6.08 -3.16 8.18
CA LYS A 272 -6.94 -3.86 7.21
C LYS A 272 -7.77 -4.99 7.84
N ILE A 273 -7.18 -5.80 8.73
CA ILE A 273 -7.92 -6.84 9.45
C ILE A 273 -8.95 -6.20 10.37
N SER A 274 -8.60 -5.12 11.09
CA SER A 274 -9.56 -4.39 11.94
C SER A 274 -10.77 -3.89 11.15
N GLU A 275 -10.54 -3.31 9.97
CA GLU A 275 -11.57 -2.81 9.07
C GLU A 275 -12.52 -3.92 8.63
N ILE A 276 -12.00 -5.06 8.16
CA ILE A 276 -12.80 -6.23 7.73
C ILE A 276 -13.73 -6.70 8.86
N PHE A 277 -13.19 -6.86 10.06
CA PHE A 277 -13.97 -7.34 11.21
C PHE A 277 -14.95 -6.29 11.74
N HIS A 278 -14.58 -5.01 11.68
CA HIS A 278 -15.46 -3.91 12.08
C HIS A 278 -16.70 -3.83 11.17
N THR A 279 -16.52 -3.79 9.85
CA THR A 279 -17.61 -3.76 8.88
C THR A 279 -18.52 -4.98 9.01
N GLN A 280 -17.94 -6.16 9.23
CA GLN A 280 -18.71 -7.36 9.53
C GLN A 280 -19.55 -7.21 10.81
N PHE A 281 -18.96 -6.69 11.89
CA PHE A 281 -19.67 -6.55 13.17
C PHE A 281 -20.81 -5.54 13.07
N GLU A 282 -20.60 -4.39 12.41
CA GLU A 282 -21.62 -3.36 12.23
C GLU A 282 -22.82 -3.84 11.40
N THR A 283 -22.55 -4.56 10.31
CA THR A 283 -23.63 -5.10 9.45
C THR A 283 -24.47 -6.14 10.18
N LEU A 284 -23.84 -6.93 11.04
CA LEU A 284 -24.50 -7.91 11.88
C LEU A 284 -25.31 -7.23 13.02
N GLY A 285 -24.79 -6.17 13.64
CA GLY A 285 -25.45 -5.46 14.75
C GLY A 285 -26.80 -4.83 14.40
N LYS A 286 -27.05 -4.50 13.13
CA LYS A 286 -28.33 -3.89 12.68
C LYS A 286 -29.52 -4.86 12.70
N ASP A 287 -29.28 -6.17 12.80
CA ASP A 287 -30.32 -7.22 12.74
C ASP A 287 -30.84 -7.68 14.12
N THR A 288 -30.43 -7.07 15.24
CA THR A 288 -30.52 -7.69 16.58
C THR A 288 -31.82 -7.48 17.37
N LYS A 289 -33.00 -7.68 16.76
CA LYS A 289 -34.23 -8.04 17.50
C LYS A 289 -34.36 -9.57 17.66
N ARG A 290 -33.29 -10.28 18.06
CA ARG A 290 -33.30 -11.76 18.12
C ARG A 290 -33.03 -12.34 19.52
N ASP A 291 -33.61 -13.52 19.77
CA ASP A 291 -33.54 -14.29 21.02
C ASP A 291 -32.11 -14.61 21.49
N LYS A 292 -31.92 -14.82 22.80
CA LYS A 292 -30.63 -15.14 23.45
C LYS A 292 -29.85 -16.30 22.79
N LYS A 293 -30.54 -17.33 22.29
CA LYS A 293 -29.89 -18.49 21.62
C LYS A 293 -29.27 -18.10 20.27
N SER A 294 -29.93 -17.21 19.52
CA SER A 294 -29.39 -16.68 18.27
C SER A 294 -28.14 -15.80 18.50
N LYS A 295 -28.05 -15.18 19.68
CA LYS A 295 -27.00 -14.23 20.06
C LYS A 295 -25.63 -14.89 20.27
N LYS A 296 -25.60 -16.10 20.83
CA LYS A 296 -24.34 -16.88 20.94
C LYS A 296 -23.85 -17.35 19.57
N ALA A 297 -24.76 -17.78 18.70
CA ALA A 297 -24.45 -18.11 17.31
C ALA A 297 -24.02 -16.88 16.49
N PHE A 298 -24.51 -15.69 16.87
CA PHE A 298 -24.12 -14.41 16.28
C PHE A 298 -22.70 -14.00 16.66
N LEU A 299 -22.37 -13.97 17.96
CA LEU A 299 -21.06 -13.51 18.42
C LEU A 299 -19.93 -14.47 18.01
N SER A 300 -20.21 -15.78 17.94
CA SER A 300 -19.27 -16.75 17.37
C SER A 300 -19.03 -16.56 15.86
N ARG A 301 -19.96 -15.94 15.13
CA ARG A 301 -19.74 -15.54 13.73
C ARG A 301 -18.95 -14.23 13.61
N CYS A 302 -18.95 -13.40 14.65
CA CYS A 302 -18.26 -12.11 14.62
C CYS A 302 -16.73 -12.25 14.67
N VAL A 303 -16.22 -13.32 15.30
CA VAL A 303 -14.78 -13.60 15.42
C VAL A 303 -14.22 -14.45 14.26
N ILE A 304 -15.06 -14.82 13.29
CA ILE A 304 -14.65 -15.57 12.09
C ILE A 304 -14.92 -14.67 10.88
N PRO A 305 -13.96 -14.47 9.98
CA PRO A 305 -14.17 -13.63 8.81
C PRO A 305 -15.20 -14.27 7.87
N ASN A 306 -16.18 -13.47 7.44
CA ASN A 306 -17.17 -13.84 6.45
C ASN A 306 -16.65 -13.45 5.08
N ALA A 307 -16.39 -14.44 4.22
CA ALA A 307 -15.81 -14.21 2.91
C ALA A 307 -16.62 -13.23 2.04
N LYS A 308 -17.96 -13.19 2.14
CA LYS A 308 -18.78 -12.23 1.38
C LYS A 308 -18.59 -10.79 1.89
N LYS A 309 -18.61 -10.58 3.21
CA LYS A 309 -18.40 -9.24 3.78
C LYS A 309 -16.99 -8.73 3.57
N MET A 310 -16.03 -9.63 3.67
CA MET A 310 -14.65 -9.34 3.36
C MET A 310 -14.46 -8.94 1.89
N ASP A 311 -15.10 -9.65 0.95
CA ASP A 311 -15.08 -9.28 -0.48
C ASP A 311 -15.66 -7.87 -0.72
N GLU A 312 -16.79 -7.55 -0.07
CA GLU A 312 -17.39 -6.19 -0.11
C GLU A 312 -16.40 -5.12 0.42
N THR A 313 -15.83 -5.32 1.61
CA THR A 313 -14.86 -4.38 2.22
C THR A 313 -13.57 -4.25 1.42
N LEU A 314 -13.07 -5.35 0.84
CA LEU A 314 -11.88 -5.30 -0.01
C LEU A 314 -12.16 -4.58 -1.33
N GLY A 315 -13.35 -4.75 -1.91
CA GLY A 315 -13.77 -4.00 -3.10
C GLY A 315 -13.71 -2.48 -2.89
N GLU A 316 -14.09 -2.00 -1.71
CA GLU A 316 -14.00 -0.56 -1.34
C GLU A 316 -12.55 -0.08 -1.25
N SER A 317 -11.59 -0.97 -0.97
CA SER A 317 -10.16 -0.66 -0.92
C SER A 317 -9.51 -0.53 -2.31
N PHE A 318 -10.22 -0.87 -3.38
CA PHE A 318 -9.79 -0.79 -4.76
C PHE A 318 -10.67 0.17 -5.55
N SER A 319 -10.80 1.40 -5.02
CA SER A 319 -11.44 2.49 -5.75
C SER A 319 -10.51 3.05 -6.83
N ILE A 320 -11.08 3.62 -7.88
CA ILE A 320 -10.31 4.21 -9.01
C ILE A 320 -9.36 5.31 -8.52
N MET A 321 -9.73 6.07 -7.49
CA MET A 321 -9.01 7.26 -7.02
C MET A 321 -8.08 6.99 -5.82
N GLY A 322 -7.81 5.73 -5.48
CA GLY A 322 -7.03 5.44 -4.26
C GLY A 322 -7.00 3.96 -3.90
N GLY A 323 -6.55 3.12 -4.82
CA GLY A 323 -6.31 1.72 -4.54
C GLY A 323 -5.30 1.54 -3.40
N LYS A 324 -5.56 0.57 -2.52
CA LYS A 324 -4.71 0.27 -1.34
C LYS A 324 -4.11 -1.14 -1.42
N PRO A 325 -3.34 -1.47 -2.48
CA PRO A 325 -2.89 -2.85 -2.74
C PRO A 325 -2.00 -3.40 -1.62
N TYR A 326 -1.16 -2.55 -1.01
CA TYR A 326 -0.22 -2.94 0.04
C TYR A 326 -0.91 -3.23 1.38
N GLU A 327 -1.90 -2.43 1.77
CA GLU A 327 -2.74 -2.63 2.95
C GLU A 327 -3.57 -3.90 2.81
N VAL A 328 -4.22 -4.07 1.65
CA VAL A 328 -5.02 -5.26 1.35
C VAL A 328 -4.13 -6.50 1.41
N SER A 329 -2.96 -6.46 0.80
CA SER A 329 -2.05 -7.61 0.77
C SER A 329 -1.49 -7.93 2.14
N ALA A 330 -1.05 -6.94 2.92
CA ALA A 330 -0.60 -7.16 4.30
C ALA A 330 -1.69 -7.83 5.15
N GLY A 331 -2.94 -7.33 5.05
CA GLY A 331 -4.09 -7.90 5.75
C GLY A 331 -4.37 -9.35 5.33
N LEU A 332 -4.37 -9.63 4.02
CA LEU A 332 -4.61 -10.97 3.49
C LEU A 332 -3.47 -11.96 3.76
N GLU A 333 -2.23 -11.51 3.69
CA GLU A 333 -1.02 -12.29 3.97
C GLU A 333 -1.00 -12.77 5.41
N LEU A 334 -1.32 -11.88 6.37
CA LEU A 334 -1.29 -12.22 7.80
C LEU A 334 -2.59 -12.86 8.31
N LEU A 335 -3.70 -12.81 7.56
CA LEU A 335 -4.98 -13.36 8.00
C LEU A 335 -4.92 -14.87 8.36
N PRO A 336 -4.28 -15.77 7.59
CA PRO A 336 -4.13 -17.17 8.00
C PRO A 336 -3.36 -17.34 9.32
N ASN A 337 -2.36 -16.51 9.60
CA ASN A 337 -1.62 -16.52 10.86
C ASN A 337 -2.49 -16.01 12.00
N PHE A 338 -3.30 -14.97 11.78
CA PHE A 338 -4.24 -14.44 12.76
C PHE A 338 -5.31 -15.48 13.15
N LEU A 339 -5.86 -16.22 12.17
CA LEU A 339 -6.82 -17.29 12.48
C LEU A 339 -6.16 -18.45 13.26
N ALA A 340 -4.91 -18.79 12.93
CA ALA A 340 -4.14 -19.78 13.71
C ALA A 340 -3.83 -19.30 15.12
N PHE A 341 -3.56 -18.00 15.29
CA PHE A 341 -3.40 -17.37 16.60
C PHE A 341 -4.68 -17.51 17.42
N MET A 342 -5.85 -17.13 16.88
CA MET A 342 -7.14 -17.31 17.56
C MET A 342 -7.47 -18.77 17.89
N GLU A 343 -7.11 -19.72 17.01
CA GLU A 343 -7.27 -21.15 17.28
C GLU A 343 -6.40 -21.61 18.46
N SER A 344 -5.18 -21.09 18.59
CA SER A 344 -4.27 -21.47 19.69
C SER A 344 -4.80 -21.08 21.08
N PHE A 345 -5.66 -20.05 21.15
CA PHE A 345 -6.39 -19.65 22.36
C PHE A 345 -7.76 -20.34 22.50
N GLY A 346 -8.14 -21.21 21.57
CA GLY A 346 -9.46 -21.87 21.57
C GLY A 346 -10.64 -20.91 21.33
N ILE A 347 -10.38 -19.71 20.79
CA ILE A 347 -11.42 -18.74 20.42
C ILE A 347 -12.23 -19.26 19.23
N ILE A 348 -11.54 -19.92 18.28
CA ILE A 348 -12.16 -20.62 17.16
C ILE A 348 -11.70 -22.08 17.14
N GLN A 349 -12.55 -22.96 16.61
CA GLN A 349 -12.23 -24.36 16.38
C GLN A 349 -11.44 -24.56 15.08
N HIS A 350 -10.66 -25.63 15.00
CA HIS A 350 -9.93 -26.01 13.79
C HIS A 350 -10.82 -26.07 12.55
N SER A 351 -11.98 -26.71 12.65
CA SER A 351 -12.94 -26.83 11.55
C SER A 351 -13.48 -25.46 11.10
N GLN A 352 -13.67 -24.53 12.03
CA GLN A 352 -14.11 -23.17 11.72
C GLN A 352 -13.02 -22.41 10.96
N LYS A 353 -11.76 -22.52 11.40
CA LYS A 353 -10.60 -21.96 10.68
C LYS A 353 -10.52 -22.50 9.25
N GLN A 354 -10.54 -23.82 9.08
CA GLN A 354 -10.42 -24.46 7.76
C GLN A 354 -11.56 -24.08 6.82
N ASN A 355 -12.79 -24.03 7.33
CA ASN A 355 -13.94 -23.59 6.54
C ASN A 355 -13.81 -22.12 6.12
N ALA A 356 -13.39 -21.23 7.02
CA ALA A 356 -13.21 -19.81 6.71
C ALA A 356 -12.12 -19.60 5.65
N LEU A 357 -10.95 -20.23 5.83
CA LEU A 357 -9.86 -20.16 4.86
C LEU A 357 -10.26 -20.75 3.50
N GLY A 358 -10.98 -21.87 3.48
CA GLY A 358 -11.46 -22.49 2.25
C GLY A 358 -12.42 -21.60 1.46
N GLU A 359 -13.34 -20.90 2.14
CA GLU A 359 -14.27 -19.96 1.49
C GLU A 359 -13.57 -18.70 1.00
N ILE A 360 -12.66 -18.12 1.81
CA ILE A 360 -11.88 -16.94 1.42
C ILE A 360 -10.99 -17.27 0.22
N ARG A 361 -10.32 -18.43 0.24
CA ARG A 361 -9.46 -18.88 -0.85
C ARG A 361 -10.22 -18.94 -2.18
N LYS A 362 -11.41 -19.55 -2.17
CA LYS A 362 -12.23 -19.73 -3.38
C LYS A 362 -12.79 -18.40 -3.92
N ARG A 363 -13.20 -17.49 -3.05
CA ARG A 363 -13.91 -16.26 -3.45
C ARG A 363 -12.96 -15.10 -3.74
N ILE A 364 -11.99 -14.90 -2.86
CA ILE A 364 -11.14 -13.71 -2.84
C ILE A 364 -9.76 -14.06 -3.42
N ILE A 365 -9.07 -15.03 -2.84
CA ILE A 365 -7.65 -15.28 -3.17
C ILE A 365 -7.46 -15.75 -4.61
N ALA A 366 -8.43 -16.44 -5.21
CA ALA A 366 -8.34 -16.87 -6.60
C ALA A 366 -8.20 -15.73 -7.61
N ASN A 367 -8.70 -14.52 -7.29
CA ASN A 367 -8.70 -13.38 -8.20
C ASN A 367 -7.77 -12.25 -7.75
N ILE A 368 -7.38 -12.24 -6.48
CA ILE A 368 -6.66 -11.11 -5.89
C ILE A 368 -5.29 -10.81 -6.54
N PRO A 369 -4.48 -11.77 -7.04
CA PRO A 369 -3.21 -11.44 -7.70
C PRO A 369 -3.39 -10.55 -8.94
N ASN A 370 -4.46 -10.81 -9.72
CA ASN A 370 -4.76 -10.00 -10.90
C ASN A 370 -5.20 -8.59 -10.52
N VAL A 371 -6.01 -8.47 -9.46
CA VAL A 371 -6.44 -7.17 -8.93
C VAL A 371 -5.23 -6.38 -8.42
N LEU A 372 -4.35 -7.00 -7.65
CA LEU A 372 -3.14 -6.36 -7.13
C LEU A 372 -2.22 -5.90 -8.26
N SER A 373 -2.00 -6.75 -9.27
CA SER A 373 -1.21 -6.36 -10.45
C SER A 373 -1.84 -5.19 -11.22
N TYR A 374 -3.17 -5.11 -11.31
CA TYR A 374 -3.87 -4.01 -11.96
C TYR A 374 -3.71 -2.68 -11.20
N TYR A 375 -3.73 -2.74 -9.86
CA TYR A 375 -3.55 -1.56 -8.99
C TYR A 375 -2.08 -1.27 -8.65
N GLY A 376 -1.12 -1.77 -9.43
CA GLY A 376 0.30 -1.44 -9.27
C GLY A 376 1.01 -2.13 -8.10
N GLY A 377 0.44 -3.20 -7.54
CA GLY A 377 1.14 -4.05 -6.57
C GLY A 377 2.34 -4.73 -7.19
N ASP A 378 3.49 -4.66 -6.51
CA ASP A 378 4.72 -5.26 -7.01
C ASP A 378 4.69 -6.81 -6.97
N PRO A 379 5.52 -7.48 -7.80
CA PRO A 379 5.62 -8.94 -7.81
C PRO A 379 5.92 -9.61 -6.47
N ILE A 380 6.71 -8.98 -5.58
CA ILE A 380 7.07 -9.57 -4.26
C ILE A 380 5.82 -9.64 -3.37
N LEU A 381 4.99 -8.59 -3.40
CA LEU A 381 3.72 -8.57 -2.68
C LEU A 381 2.80 -9.72 -3.13
N ILE A 382 2.71 -9.99 -4.44
CA ILE A 382 1.90 -11.09 -4.98
C ILE A 382 2.47 -12.44 -4.54
N GLU A 383 3.78 -12.63 -4.65
CA GLU A 383 4.46 -13.86 -4.24
C GLU A 383 4.24 -14.14 -2.75
N ASN A 384 4.42 -13.14 -1.88
CA ASN A 384 4.21 -13.28 -0.43
C ASN A 384 2.78 -13.73 -0.11
N LEU A 385 1.80 -13.15 -0.81
CA LEU A 385 0.40 -13.52 -0.67
C LEU A 385 0.15 -14.97 -1.11
N GLU A 386 0.67 -15.38 -2.27
CA GLU A 386 0.54 -16.77 -2.73
C GLU A 386 1.19 -17.75 -1.74
N VAL A 387 2.40 -17.46 -1.26
CA VAL A 387 3.11 -18.28 -0.26
C VAL A 387 2.32 -18.43 1.03
N ALA A 388 1.71 -17.34 1.53
CA ALA A 388 0.89 -17.35 2.74
C ALA A 388 -0.34 -18.27 2.61
N TRP A 389 -0.89 -18.41 1.41
CA TRP A 389 -2.11 -19.17 1.14
C TRP A 389 -1.88 -20.57 0.52
N LEU A 390 -0.68 -20.87 0.00
CA LEU A 390 -0.30 -22.20 -0.51
C LEU A 390 0.07 -23.18 0.61
N LYS A 391 0.65 -22.70 1.72
CA LYS A 391 1.25 -23.55 2.76
C LYS A 391 0.28 -24.16 3.78
N LYS A 392 -1.05 -23.97 3.66
CA LYS A 392 -1.99 -24.27 4.78
C LYS A 392 -3.32 -24.88 4.39
#